data_AF-A0A920JFH0-F1
#
_entry.id   AF-A0A920JFH0-F1
#
_cell.length_a   1.000
_cell.length_b   1.000
_cell.length_c   1.000
_cell.angle_alpha   90.00
_cell.angle_beta   90.00
_cell.angle_gamma   90.00
#
_symmetry.space_group_name_H-M   'P 1'
#
loop_
_entity.id
_entity.type
_entity.pdbx_description
1 polymer ?
#
loop_
_entity_poly.entity_id
_entity_poly.type
_entity_poly.pdbx_seq_one_letter_code
_entity_poly.pdbx_strand_id
1 'polypeptide(L)'
;MSEGLESGTVIEDIANLSKELRIPLRMHAKSKFKSMTTTESAQGVQAICDPLPDLEIEDLVEEIEKPFILVLDGITDPRNLGSIIRSGDVQELLVFCCLDIVQSA
;
A
#
# COMPACT_ATOMS: atom_id res chain seq x y z
N MET A 1 -14.87 -6.05 2.00
CA MET A 1 -14.69 -6.79 3.26
C MET A 1 -15.40 -8.15 3.19
N SER A 2 -14.86 -9.15 3.87
CA SER A 2 -15.46 -10.48 3.97
C SER A 2 -16.62 -10.47 4.97
N GLU A 3 -17.70 -11.19 4.67
CA GLU A 3 -18.78 -11.45 5.62
C GLU A 3 -18.31 -12.34 6.79
N GLY A 4 -18.94 -12.15 7.95
CA GLY A 4 -18.65 -12.92 9.16
C GLY A 4 -17.27 -12.64 9.76
N LEU A 5 -16.71 -11.45 9.51
CA LEU A 5 -15.61 -10.90 10.32
C LEU A 5 -16.14 -10.65 11.74
N GLU A 6 -15.39 -11.09 12.74
CA GLU A 6 -15.69 -10.74 14.12
C GLU A 6 -15.48 -9.24 14.31
N SER A 7 -16.42 -8.59 15.01
CA SER A 7 -16.31 -7.18 15.36
C SER A 7 -15.18 -6.99 16.36
N GLY A 8 -14.02 -6.60 15.86
CA GLY A 8 -12.89 -6.09 16.65
C GLY A 8 -12.73 -4.59 16.43
N THR A 9 -12.08 -3.92 17.37
CA THR A 9 -11.86 -2.46 17.34
C THR A 9 -11.30 -1.98 16.00
N VAL A 10 -10.33 -2.68 15.43
CA VAL A 10 -9.71 -2.35 14.15
C VAL A 10 -10.70 -2.39 12.97
N ILE A 11 -11.63 -3.36 12.96
CA ILE A 11 -12.60 -3.48 11.86
C ILE A 11 -13.63 -2.33 11.94
N GLU A 12 -14.02 -1.96 13.15
CA GLU A 12 -14.89 -0.81 13.40
C GLU A 12 -14.22 0.50 12.99
N ASP A 13 -12.94 0.67 13.34
CA ASP A 13 -12.14 1.84 12.96
C ASP A 13 -12.05 1.99 11.43
N ILE A 14 -11.77 0.90 10.71
CA ILE A 14 -11.72 0.92 9.23
C ILE A 14 -13.09 1.29 8.64
N ALA A 15 -14.19 0.73 9.19
CA ALA A 15 -15.54 1.04 8.72
C ALA A 15 -15.91 2.51 8.98
N ASN A 16 -15.55 3.05 10.14
CA ASN A 16 -15.77 4.45 10.51
C ASN A 16 -14.97 5.39 9.60
N LEU A 17 -13.68 5.10 9.39
CA LEU A 17 -12.83 5.89 8.51
C LEU A 17 -13.32 5.86 7.06
N SER A 18 -13.75 4.69 6.57
CA SER A 18 -14.34 4.57 5.23
C SER A 18 -15.57 5.46 5.07
N LYS A 19 -16.42 5.54 6.10
CA LYS A 19 -17.62 6.40 6.11
C LYS A 19 -17.25 7.88 6.12
N GLU A 20 -16.27 8.26 6.95
CA GLU A 20 -15.77 9.64 7.03
C GLU A 20 -15.21 10.12 5.69
N LEU A 21 -14.36 9.29 5.06
CA LEU A 21 -13.75 9.56 3.76
C LEU A 21 -14.70 9.32 2.57
N ARG A 22 -15.95 8.91 2.83
CA ARG A 22 -16.97 8.58 1.81
C ARG A 22 -16.53 7.51 0.81
N ILE A 23 -15.70 6.58 1.26
CA ILE A 23 -15.25 5.43 0.48
C ILE A 23 -16.31 4.33 0.55
N PRO A 24 -16.83 3.83 -0.59
CA PRO A 24 -17.85 2.79 -0.58
C PRO A 24 -17.36 1.49 0.04
N LEU A 25 -18.03 1.04 1.10
CA LEU A 25 -17.74 -0.23 1.74
C LEU A 25 -18.66 -1.34 1.21
N ARG A 26 -18.09 -2.41 0.68
CA ARG A 26 -18.85 -3.58 0.17
C ARG A 26 -18.51 -4.84 0.95
N MET A 27 -19.55 -5.57 1.35
CA MET A 27 -19.43 -6.89 1.97
C MET A 27 -19.51 -7.98 0.89
N HIS A 28 -18.72 -9.03 1.04
CA HIS A 28 -18.67 -10.16 0.12
C HIS A 28 -18.59 -11.48 0.90
N ALA A 29 -19.30 -12.50 0.43
CA ALA A 29 -19.16 -13.86 0.94
C ALA A 29 -17.69 -14.32 0.93
N LYS A 30 -17.28 -15.11 1.92
CA LYS A 30 -15.88 -15.57 2.11
C LYS A 30 -15.24 -16.16 0.84
N SER A 31 -15.98 -16.98 0.09
CA SER A 31 -15.50 -17.59 -1.15
C SER A 31 -15.23 -16.55 -2.24
N LYS A 32 -16.14 -15.59 -2.41
CA LYS A 32 -15.98 -14.49 -3.36
C LYS A 32 -14.83 -13.57 -2.96
N PHE A 33 -14.73 -13.21 -1.67
CA PHE A 33 -13.63 -12.42 -1.15
C PHE A 33 -12.28 -13.08 -1.46
N LYS A 34 -12.13 -14.38 -1.15
CA LYS A 34 -10.91 -15.15 -1.43
C LYS A 34 -10.55 -15.17 -2.92
N SER A 35 -11.54 -15.21 -3.81
CA SER A 35 -11.28 -15.16 -5.27
C SER A 35 -10.86 -13.79 -5.81
N MET A 36 -11.16 -12.70 -5.07
CA MET A 36 -10.81 -11.33 -5.48
C MET A 36 -9.49 -10.84 -4.87
N THR A 37 -9.04 -11.47 -3.79
CA THR A 37 -7.77 -11.13 -3.15
C THR A 37 -6.60 -11.71 -3.91
N THR A 38 -5.55 -10.91 -4.10
CA THR A 38 -4.30 -11.33 -4.75
C THR A 38 -3.37 -12.12 -3.84
N THR A 39 -3.60 -12.11 -2.52
CA THR A 39 -2.84 -12.85 -1.52
C THR A 39 -3.68 -13.92 -0.84
N GLU A 40 -3.05 -15.04 -0.52
CA GLU A 40 -3.66 -16.12 0.25
C GLU A 40 -3.88 -15.76 1.73
N SER A 41 -3.15 -14.76 2.25
CA SER A 41 -3.16 -14.36 3.66
C SER A 41 -4.01 -13.12 3.94
N ALA A 42 -4.98 -12.81 3.08
CA ALA A 42 -5.84 -11.64 3.28
C ALA A 42 -6.64 -11.74 4.60
N GLN A 43 -6.60 -10.69 5.41
CA GLN A 43 -7.21 -10.65 6.74
C GLN A 43 -8.71 -10.23 6.72
N GLY A 44 -9.41 -10.48 5.61
CA GLY A 44 -10.84 -10.15 5.45
C GLY A 44 -11.15 -8.73 5.00
N VAL A 45 -10.16 -7.85 4.88
CA VAL A 45 -10.30 -6.49 4.35
C VAL A 45 -9.39 -6.31 3.14
N GLN A 46 -9.90 -5.65 2.10
CA GLN A 46 -9.15 -5.26 0.90
C GLN A 46 -9.68 -3.89 0.46
N ALA A 47 -8.76 -2.99 0.12
CA ALA A 47 -9.04 -1.74 -0.55
C ALA A 47 -8.64 -1.86 -2.02
N ILE A 48 -9.39 -1.19 -2.90
CA ILE A 48 -9.02 -1.02 -4.30
C ILE A 48 -8.61 0.44 -4.45
N CYS A 49 -7.39 0.66 -4.89
CA CYS A 49 -6.79 1.99 -5.05
C CYS A 49 -6.35 2.15 -6.50
N ASP A 50 -6.27 3.39 -6.95
CA ASP A 50 -5.62 3.72 -8.21
C ASP A 50 -4.11 3.40 -8.12
N PRO A 51 -3.45 3.14 -9.27
CA PRO A 51 -1.99 3.00 -9.31
C PRO A 51 -1.31 4.23 -8.70
N LEU A 52 -0.13 4.02 -8.11
CA LEU A 52 0.71 5.14 -7.70
C LEU A 52 1.14 5.94 -8.94
N PRO A 53 1.20 7.28 -8.86
CA PRO A 53 1.74 8.07 -9.96
C PRO A 53 3.24 7.78 -10.12
N ASP A 54 3.70 7.79 -11.36
CA ASP A 54 5.12 7.86 -11.66
C ASP A 54 5.60 9.27 -11.29
N LEU A 55 6.65 9.36 -10.48
CA LEU A 55 7.26 10.61 -10.05
C LEU A 55 8.69 10.67 -10.55
N GLU A 56 9.09 11.82 -11.10
CA GLU A 56 10.47 12.12 -11.44
C GLU A 56 11.21 12.70 -10.23
N ILE A 57 12.55 12.75 -10.27
CA ILE A 57 13.34 13.29 -9.16
C ILE A 57 13.05 14.78 -8.98
N GLU A 58 12.83 15.47 -10.09
CA GLU A 58 12.50 16.89 -10.16
C GLU A 58 11.23 17.21 -9.34
N ASP A 59 10.19 16.38 -9.46
CA ASP A 59 8.94 16.53 -8.69
C ASP A 59 9.20 16.48 -7.18
N LEU A 60 10.11 15.60 -6.74
CA LEU A 60 10.44 15.40 -5.33
C LEU A 60 11.22 16.57 -4.72
N VAL A 61 12.07 17.23 -5.53
CA VAL A 61 12.94 18.31 -5.07
C VAL A 61 12.21 19.66 -5.06
N GLU A 62 11.20 19.83 -5.93
CA GLU A 62 10.40 21.06 -5.96
C GLU A 62 9.33 21.11 -4.86
N GLU A 63 8.70 19.99 -4.53
CA GLU A 63 7.59 19.96 -3.56
C GLU A 63 8.04 19.91 -2.09
N ILE A 64 9.23 19.40 -1.79
CA ILE A 64 9.69 19.17 -0.42
C ILE A 64 10.82 20.11 -0.06
N GLU A 65 10.67 20.86 1.03
CA GLU A 65 11.65 21.88 1.46
C GLU A 65 13.04 21.29 1.80
N LYS A 66 13.10 20.01 2.21
CA LYS A 66 14.32 19.25 2.54
C LYS A 66 14.13 17.75 2.26
N PRO A 67 14.13 17.30 1.00
CA PRO A 67 13.88 15.90 0.70
C PRO A 67 15.03 15.04 1.22
N PHE A 68 14.72 14.01 2.01
CA PHE A 68 15.66 12.94 2.31
C PHE A 68 15.44 11.85 1.26
N ILE A 69 16.43 11.66 0.37
CA ILE A 69 16.33 10.74 -0.77
C ILE A 69 17.23 9.54 -0.52
N LEU A 70 16.64 8.34 -0.57
CA LEU A 70 17.36 7.07 -0.56
C LEU A 70 17.36 6.49 -1.96
N VAL A 71 18.55 6.38 -2.56
CA VAL A 71 18.74 5.76 -3.87
C VAL A 71 19.06 4.28 -3.68
N LEU A 72 18.24 3.43 -4.31
CA LEU A 72 18.44 1.98 -4.34
C LEU A 72 18.87 1.55 -5.74
N ASP A 73 20.05 0.94 -5.83
CA ASP A 73 20.61 0.39 -7.07
C ASP A 73 20.66 -1.14 -6.97
N GLY A 74 20.11 -1.83 -7.97
CA GLY A 74 20.17 -3.29 -8.08
C GLY A 74 19.32 -4.09 -7.06
N ILE A 75 18.32 -3.47 -6.43
CA ILE A 75 17.33 -4.24 -5.66
C ILE A 75 16.50 -5.08 -6.64
N THR A 76 16.33 -6.37 -6.35
CA THR A 76 15.63 -7.32 -7.21
C THR A 76 14.56 -8.14 -6.47
N ASP A 77 14.70 -8.31 -5.15
CA ASP A 77 13.69 -8.99 -4.32
C ASP A 77 12.67 -7.98 -3.76
N PRO A 78 11.37 -8.08 -4.10
CA PRO A 78 10.34 -7.17 -3.60
C PRO A 78 10.20 -7.21 -2.06
N ARG A 79 10.63 -8.29 -1.39
CA ARG A 79 10.64 -8.35 0.08
C ARG A 79 11.66 -7.40 0.68
N ASN A 80 12.84 -7.29 0.07
CA ASN A 80 13.87 -6.35 0.53
C ASN A 80 13.40 -4.91 0.36
N LEU A 81 12.80 -4.59 -0.80
CA LEU A 81 12.20 -3.28 -1.04
C LEU A 81 11.13 -2.95 0.00
N GLY A 82 10.22 -3.88 0.28
CA GLY A 82 9.19 -3.70 1.30
C GLY A 82 9.75 -3.47 2.71
N SER A 83 10.82 -4.19 3.09
CA SER A 83 11.52 -3.94 4.36
C SER A 83 12.16 -2.56 4.43
N ILE A 84 12.79 -2.10 3.33
CA ILE A 84 13.41 -0.76 3.27
C ILE A 84 12.35 0.33 3.38
N ILE A 85 11.24 0.24 2.63
CA ILE A 85 10.14 1.21 2.68
C ILE A 85 9.59 1.30 4.10
N ARG A 86 9.37 0.16 4.76
CA ARG A 86 8.88 0.12 6.14
C ARG A 86 9.84 0.78 7.14
N SER A 87 11.15 0.69 6.91
CA SER A 87 12.14 1.39 7.73
C SER A 87 12.22 2.89 7.41
N GLY A 88 11.94 3.29 6.17
CA GLY A 88 11.94 4.68 5.72
C GLY A 88 10.76 5.51 6.22
N ASP A 89 9.60 4.88 6.44
CA ASP A 89 8.35 5.51 6.90
C ASP A 89 8.53 6.27 8.25
N VAL A 90 9.56 5.92 9.02
CA VAL A 90 9.85 6.57 10.31
C VAL A 90 10.49 7.97 10.13
N GLN A 91 10.87 8.38 8.91
CA GLN A 91 11.68 9.59 8.68
C GLN A 91 11.19 10.48 7.52
N GLU A 92 9.94 10.35 7.05
CA GLU A 92 9.47 11.05 5.83
C GLU A 92 10.42 10.83 4.63
N LEU A 93 11.00 9.63 4.55
CA LEU A 93 11.99 9.28 3.54
C LEU A 93 11.30 9.03 2.18
N LEU A 94 11.81 9.69 1.14
CA LEU A 94 11.48 9.36 -0.23
C LEU A 94 12.46 8.29 -0.74
N VAL A 95 11.93 7.12 -1.08
CA VAL A 95 12.71 6.01 -1.63
C VAL A 95 12.65 6.09 -3.15
N PHE A 96 13.78 6.40 -3.77
CA PHE A 96 13.94 6.38 -5.22
C PHE A 96 14.66 5.09 -5.62
N CYS A 97 13.97 4.22 -6.35
CA CYS A 97 14.56 3.00 -6.88
C CYS A 97 14.89 3.23 -8.36
N CYS A 98 16.17 3.09 -8.75
CA CYS A 98 16.49 2.92 -10.16
C CYS A 98 15.82 1.62 -10.62
N LEU A 99 14.83 1.75 -11.48
CA LEU A 99 13.92 0.69 -11.89
C LEU A 99 14.66 -0.40 -12.68
N ASP A 100 14.79 -1.59 -12.08
CA ASP A 100 14.85 -2.89 -12.77
C ASP A 100 13.84 -3.91 -12.19
N ILE A 101 12.95 -3.50 -11.29
CA ILE A 101 12.01 -4.43 -10.60
C ILE A 101 10.66 -4.56 -11.35
N VAL A 102 10.31 -3.64 -12.25
CA VAL A 102 8.90 -3.48 -12.73
C VAL A 102 8.64 -4.06 -14.13
N GLN A 103 9.39 -5.08 -14.58
CA GLN A 103 9.03 -5.80 -15.82
C GLN A 103 8.76 -7.29 -15.66
N SER A 104 8.64 -7.83 -14.44
CA SER A 104 8.39 -9.26 -14.25
C SER A 104 7.58 -9.56 -12.99
N ALA A 105 6.30 -9.20 -13.00
CA ALA A 105 5.26 -9.84 -12.18
C ALA A 105 3.88 -9.69 -12.85
#